data_AF-A0A7X2NM57-F1
#
_entry.id   AF-A0A7X2NM57-F1
#
_cell.length_a   1.000
_cell.length_b   1.000
_cell.length_c   1.000
_cell.angle_alpha   90.00
_cell.angle_beta   90.00
_cell.angle_gamma   90.00
#
_symmetry.space_group_name_H-M   'P 1'
#
loop_
_entity.id
_entity.type
_entity.pdbx_description
1 polymer ?
#
loop_
_entity_poly.entity_id
_entity_poly.type
_entity_poly.pdbx_seq_one_letter_code
_entity_poly.pdbx_strand_id
1 'polypeptide(L)'
;MLQRLKYIRKTLHFNQSDFAKYLGITQTAYSMIENGNRPLSEKYIKIICLTFNVSEEWLINGRGEMFLSSPHEEEFIRIFSHLIPETQEYLLLMAKELLTTQNKLLCYTVAEKKSSD
;
A
#
# COMPACT_ATOMS: atom_id res chain seq x y z
N MET A 1 1.52 11.19 -15.02
CA MET A 1 0.93 10.04 -14.30
C MET A 1 1.77 8.78 -14.44
N LEU A 2 2.06 8.30 -15.65
CA LEU A 2 2.82 7.05 -15.89
C LEU A 2 4.17 6.98 -15.15
N GLN A 3 4.97 8.05 -15.21
CA GLN A 3 6.25 8.12 -14.49
C GLN A 3 6.08 7.99 -12.97
N ARG A 4 4.99 8.55 -12.42
CA ARG A 4 4.66 8.44 -10.98
C ARG A 4 4.22 7.04 -10.60
N LEU A 5 3.44 6.36 -11.45
CA LEU A 5 3.10 4.94 -11.26
C LEU A 5 4.36 4.07 -11.18
N LYS A 6 5.28 4.25 -12.13
CA LYS A 6 6.56 3.55 -12.16
C LYS A 6 7.42 3.87 -10.93
N TYR A 7 7.42 5.14 -10.51
CA TYR A 7 8.14 5.60 -9.33
C TYR A 7 7.62 4.92 -8.06
N ILE A 8 6.29 4.91 -7.83
CA ILE A 8 5.66 4.20 -6.68
C ILE A 8 6.13 2.75 -6.62
N ARG A 9 6.03 2.01 -7.74
CA ARG A 9 6.42 0.60 -7.79
C ARG A 9 7.90 0.39 -7.42
N LYS A 10 8.77 1.27 -7.93
CA LYS A 10 10.22 1.19 -7.69
C LYS A 10 10.59 1.55 -6.25
N THR A 11 9.96 2.57 -5.68
CA THR A 11 10.15 2.96 -4.27
C THR A 11 9.70 1.85 -3.32
N LEU A 12 8.62 1.13 -3.65
CA LEU A 12 8.14 -0.01 -2.88
C LEU A 12 8.90 -1.31 -3.17
N HIS A 13 9.99 -1.25 -3.97
CA HIS A 13 10.83 -2.39 -4.33
C HIS A 13 10.10 -3.57 -5.00
N PHE A 14 8.95 -3.32 -5.65
CA PHE A 14 8.22 -4.36 -6.36
C PHE A 14 8.68 -4.52 -7.82
N ASN A 15 8.73 -5.77 -8.29
CA ASN A 15 8.76 -6.03 -9.73
C ASN A 15 7.35 -5.84 -10.34
N GLN A 16 7.24 -5.83 -11.67
CA GLN A 16 5.95 -5.60 -12.34
C GLN A 16 4.94 -6.71 -12.05
N SER A 17 5.38 -7.96 -11.87
CA SER A 17 4.51 -9.09 -11.57
C SER A 17 3.87 -8.96 -10.19
N ASP A 18 4.65 -8.61 -9.17
CA ASP A 18 4.14 -8.46 -7.81
C ASP A 18 3.20 -7.26 -7.71
N PHE A 19 3.54 -6.14 -8.35
CA PHE A 19 2.65 -4.97 -8.38
C PHE A 19 1.32 -5.27 -9.09
N ALA A 20 1.35 -6.04 -10.18
CA ALA A 20 0.15 -6.43 -10.92
C ALA A 20 -0.80 -7.32 -10.08
N LYS A 21 -0.26 -8.19 -9.21
CA LYS A 21 -1.07 -9.03 -8.31
C LYS A 21 -1.94 -8.18 -7.38
N TYR A 22 -1.40 -7.10 -6.80
CA TYR A 22 -2.17 -6.19 -5.94
C TYR A 22 -3.31 -5.49 -6.68
N LEU A 23 -3.16 -5.26 -7.97
CA LEU A 23 -4.19 -4.65 -8.82
C LEU A 23 -5.19 -5.68 -9.36
N GLY A 24 -4.98 -6.98 -9.11
CA GLY A 24 -5.81 -8.05 -9.65
C GLY A 24 -5.76 -8.16 -11.18
N ILE A 25 -4.61 -7.82 -11.79
CA ILE A 25 -4.40 -7.89 -13.25
C ILE A 25 -3.15 -8.71 -13.60
N THR A 26 -3.03 -9.06 -14.87
CA THR A 26 -1.83 -9.74 -15.39
C THR A 26 -0.64 -8.78 -15.46
N GLN A 27 0.59 -9.32 -15.35
CA GLN A 27 1.81 -8.53 -15.52
C GLN A 27 1.86 -7.84 -16.89
N THR A 28 1.39 -8.51 -17.95
CA THR A 28 1.31 -7.92 -19.30
C THR A 28 0.40 -6.70 -19.32
N ALA A 29 -0.79 -6.79 -18.71
CA ALA A 29 -1.72 -5.67 -18.64
C ALA A 29 -1.12 -4.49 -17.86
N TYR A 30 -0.43 -4.76 -16.75
CA TYR A 30 0.29 -3.74 -16.00
C TYR A 30 1.41 -3.09 -16.82
N SER A 31 2.22 -3.89 -17.53
CA SER A 31 3.30 -3.39 -18.39
C SER A 31 2.78 -2.47 -19.49
N MET A 32 1.65 -2.81 -20.12
CA MET A 32 1.00 -1.91 -21.09
C MET A 32 0.59 -0.58 -20.47
N ILE A 33 0.12 -0.59 -19.22
CA ILE A 33 -0.22 0.64 -18.50
C ILE A 33 1.05 1.44 -18.19
N GLU A 34 2.06 0.83 -17.56
CA GLU A 34 3.29 1.50 -17.14
C GLU A 34 4.06 2.12 -18.32
N ASN A 35 4.02 1.47 -19.48
CA ASN A 35 4.66 1.96 -20.71
C ASN A 35 3.81 2.97 -21.49
N GLY A 36 2.58 3.26 -21.05
CA GLY A 36 1.70 4.24 -21.70
C GLY A 36 0.91 3.73 -22.90
N ASN A 37 0.98 2.42 -23.18
CA ASN A 37 0.17 1.79 -24.23
C ASN A 37 -1.30 1.68 -23.84
N ARG A 38 -1.62 1.75 -22.54
CA ARG A 38 -2.98 1.76 -22.00
C ARG A 38 -3.11 2.82 -20.89
N PRO A 39 -4.22 3.57 -20.82
CA PRO A 39 -4.44 4.50 -19.71
C PRO A 39 -4.64 3.75 -18.38
N LEU A 40 -4.15 4.33 -17.30
CA LEU A 40 -4.47 3.90 -15.93
C LEU A 40 -5.88 4.40 -15.58
N SER A 41 -6.83 3.48 -15.38
CA SER A 41 -8.21 3.85 -15.05
C SER A 41 -8.36 4.31 -13.60
N GLU A 42 -9.39 5.11 -13.33
CA GLU A 42 -9.72 5.59 -11.97
C GLU A 42 -9.87 4.44 -10.96
N LYS A 43 -10.47 3.31 -11.37
CA LYS A 43 -10.55 2.10 -10.56
C LYS A 43 -9.17 1.69 -10.01
N TYR A 44 -8.16 1.62 -10.87
CA TYR A 44 -6.82 1.22 -10.45
C TYR A 44 -6.10 2.32 -9.67
N ILE A 45 -6.37 3.61 -9.95
CA ILE A 45 -5.87 4.72 -9.13
C ILE A 45 -6.33 4.56 -7.68
N LYS A 46 -7.62 4.32 -7.45
CA LYS A 46 -8.17 4.12 -6.10
C LYS A 46 -7.57 2.89 -5.40
N ILE A 47 -7.42 1.78 -6.12
CA ILE A 47 -6.77 0.57 -5.57
C ILE A 47 -5.34 0.88 -5.15
N ILE A 48 -4.55 1.55 -6.01
CA ILE A 48 -3.16 1.92 -5.70
C ILE A 48 -3.10 2.81 -4.45
N CYS A 49 -3.95 3.83 -4.38
CA CYS A 49 -3.98 4.76 -3.25
C CYS A 49 -4.30 4.03 -1.94
N LEU A 50 -5.30 3.14 -1.95
CA LEU A 50 -5.70 2.36 -0.77
C LEU A 50 -4.67 1.31 -0.38
N THR A 51 -4.11 0.57 -1.34
CA THR A 51 -3.19 -0.54 -1.06
C THR A 51 -1.82 -0.07 -0.60
N PHE A 52 -1.32 1.04 -1.16
CA PHE A 52 0.04 1.52 -0.92
C PHE A 52 0.09 2.84 -0.16
N ASN A 53 -1.05 3.30 0.36
CA ASN A 53 -1.18 4.54 1.11
C ASN A 53 -0.61 5.75 0.35
N VAL A 54 -0.90 5.80 -0.96
CA VAL A 54 -0.42 6.84 -1.88
C VAL A 54 -1.45 7.96 -1.97
N SER A 55 -0.98 9.20 -2.03
CA SER A 55 -1.82 10.38 -2.28
C SER A 55 -2.34 10.38 -3.72
N GLU A 56 -3.67 10.42 -3.86
CA GLU A 56 -4.32 10.53 -5.15
C GLU A 56 -3.98 11.84 -5.87
N GLU A 57 -3.91 12.94 -5.11
CA GLU A 57 -3.52 14.26 -5.63
C GLU A 57 -2.09 14.25 -6.17
N TRP A 58 -1.19 13.54 -5.49
CA TRP A 58 0.17 13.35 -5.98
C TRP A 58 0.21 12.46 -7.22
N LEU A 59 -0.52 11.34 -7.24
CA LEU A 59 -0.53 10.43 -8.38
C LEU A 59 -1.12 11.09 -9.65
N ILE A 60 -2.21 11.84 -9.50
CA ILE A 60 -2.90 12.50 -10.61
C ILE A 60 -2.19 13.79 -11.02
N ASN A 61 -1.92 14.69 -10.07
CA ASN A 61 -1.47 16.05 -10.36
C ASN A 61 0.02 16.29 -10.05
N GLY A 62 0.65 15.40 -9.28
CA GLY A 62 2.05 15.56 -8.86
C GLY A 62 2.24 16.62 -7.77
N ARG A 63 1.18 16.95 -7.02
CA ARG A 63 1.21 17.92 -5.94
C ARG A 63 1.18 17.23 -4.57
N GLY A 64 1.89 17.82 -3.60
CA GLY A 64 1.99 17.29 -2.23
C GLY A 64 2.99 16.14 -2.10
N GLU A 65 2.82 15.35 -1.03
CA GLU A 65 3.64 14.17 -0.74
C GLU A 65 3.11 12.92 -1.46
N MET A 66 4.04 12.02 -1.82
CA MET A 66 3.69 10.76 -2.49
C MET A 66 2.88 9.83 -1.60
N PHE A 67 3.34 9.63 -0.37
CA PHE A 67 2.66 8.82 0.63
C PHE A 67 1.84 9.71 1.55
N LEU A 68 0.66 9.23 1.92
CA LEU A 68 -0.12 9.86 2.98
C LEU A 68 0.50 9.42 4.31
N SER A 69 1.07 10.34 5.08
CA SER A 69 1.41 10.04 6.46
C SER A 69 0.15 9.69 7.24
N SER A 70 0.23 8.65 8.09
CA SER A 70 -0.89 8.36 8.98
C SER A 70 -1.07 9.56 9.92
N PRO A 71 -2.30 10.01 10.22
CA PRO A 71 -2.53 11.04 11.23
C PRO A 71 -1.99 10.63 12.61
N HIS A 72 -1.75 9.33 12.81
CA HIS A 72 -1.16 8.79 14.04
C HIS A 72 0.35 8.55 13.94
N GLU A 73 0.99 8.77 12.78
CA GLU A 73 2.42 8.50 12.59
C GLU A 73 3.28 9.39 13.50
N GLU A 74 3.01 10.70 13.50
CA GLU A 74 3.73 11.65 14.35
C GLU A 74 3.53 11.35 15.85
N GLU A 75 2.30 11.02 16.23
CA GLU A 75 1.97 10.66 17.61
C GLU A 75 2.64 9.34 18.03
N PHE A 76 2.66 8.34 17.15
CA PHE A 76 3.34 7.08 17.39
C PHE A 76 4.85 7.28 17.56
N ILE A 77 5.49 8.02 16.67
CA ILE A 77 6.93 8.35 16.76
C ILE A 77 7.22 9.06 18.07
N ARG A 78 6.39 10.05 18.44
CA ARG A 78 6.52 10.78 19.70
C ARG A 78 6.41 9.86 20.91
N ILE A 79 5.43 8.96 20.95
CA ILE A 79 5.30 8.02 22.07
C ILE A 79 6.51 7.09 22.11
N PHE A 80 6.86 6.49 20.97
CA PHE A 80 7.96 5.54 20.86
C PHE A 80 9.31 6.13 21.31
N SER A 81 9.61 7.38 20.95
CA SER A 81 10.88 8.04 21.30
C SER A 81 11.06 8.34 22.79
N HIS A 82 9.97 8.36 23.57
CA HIS A 82 9.99 8.60 25.02
C HIS A 82 9.96 7.31 25.85
N LEU A 83 9.74 6.17 25.21
CA LEU A 83 9.79 4.86 25.87
C LEU A 83 11.24 4.43 26.10
N ILE A 84 11.48 3.75 27.23
CA ILE A 84 12.75 3.07 27.49
C ILE A 84 12.85 1.81 26.62
N PRO A 85 14.07 1.29 26.35
CA PRO A 85 14.28 0.16 25.44
C PRO A 85 13.38 -1.06 25.72
N GLU A 86 13.19 -1.41 26.99
CA GLU A 86 12.36 -2.54 27.41
C GLU A 86 10.89 -2.35 27.01
N THR A 87 10.37 -1.12 27.15
CA THR A 87 9.00 -0.77 26.77
C THR A 87 8.83 -0.56 25.26
N GLN A 88 9.89 -0.14 24.55
CA GLN A 88 9.88 -0.11 23.09
C GLN A 88 9.78 -1.52 22.52
N GLU A 89 10.54 -2.47 23.06
CA GLU A 89 10.48 -3.88 22.65
C GLU A 89 9.08 -4.45 22.85
N TYR A 90 8.47 -4.18 24.01
CA TYR A 90 7.10 -4.59 24.28
C TYR A 90 6.08 -3.96 23.31
N LEU A 91 6.19 -2.66 23.04
CA LEU A 91 5.31 -1.99 22.07
C LEU A 91 5.45 -2.59 20.66
N LEU A 92 6.67 -2.93 20.25
CA LEU A 92 6.93 -3.60 18.96
C LEU A 92 6.32 -5.02 18.92
N LEU A 93 6.37 -5.75 20.03
CA LEU A 93 5.72 -7.06 20.12
C LEU A 93 4.20 -6.92 19.93
N MET A 94 3.56 -6.00 20.64
CA MET A 94 2.13 -5.72 20.51
C MET A 94 1.75 -5.33 19.08
N ALA A 95 2.55 -4.46 18.43
CA ALA A 95 2.32 -4.06 17.05
C ALA A 95 2.42 -5.25 16.07
N LYS A 96 3.37 -6.17 16.28
CA LYS A 96 3.51 -7.40 15.45
C LYS A 96 2.33 -8.34 15.63
N GLU A 97 1.82 -8.49 16.85
CA GLU A 97 0.65 -9.33 17.14
C GLU A 97 -0.62 -8.74 16.51
N LEU A 98 -0.79 -7.41 16.56
CA LEU A 98 -1.87 -6.70 15.88
C LEU A 98 -1.80 -6.90 14.36
N LEU A 99 -0.62 -6.74 13.75
CA LEU A 99 -0.43 -6.98 12.32
C LEU A 99 -0.73 -8.43 11.93
N THR A 100 -0.32 -9.38 12.75
CA THR A 100 -0.64 -10.80 12.55
C THR A 100 -2.15 -11.03 12.59
N THR A 101 -2.85 -10.40 13.52
CA THR A 101 -4.31 -10.48 13.66
C THR A 101 -5.01 -9.86 12.45
N GLN A 102 -4.57 -8.68 12.00
CA GLN A 102 -5.06 -8.03 10.79
C GLN A 102 -4.94 -8.95 9.57
N ASN A 103 -3.76 -9.54 9.36
CA ASN A 103 -3.52 -10.44 8.23
C ASN A 103 -4.44 -11.68 8.28
N LYS A 104 -4.64 -12.27 9.46
CA LYS A 104 -5.59 -13.37 9.62
C LYS A 104 -7.01 -12.94 9.23
N LEU A 105 -7.50 -11.83 9.78
CA LEU A 105 -8.84 -11.31 9.49
C LEU A 105 -9.04 -11.03 8.00
N LEU A 106 -8.06 -10.39 7.35
CA LEU A 106 -8.10 -10.11 5.91
C LEU A 106 -8.14 -11.42 5.09
N CYS A 107 -7.35 -12.43 5.46
CA CYS A 107 -7.42 -13.74 4.81
C CYS A 107 -8.80 -14.42 4.94
N TYR A 108 -9.50 -14.28 6.07
CA TYR A 108 -10.86 -14.79 6.23
C TYR A 108 -11.86 -14.08 5.29
N THR A 109 -11.78 -12.75 5.17
CA THR A 109 -12.70 -11.98 4.31
C THR A 109 -12.55 -12.26 2.81
N VAL A 110 -11.38 -12.72 2.36
CA VAL A 110 -11.14 -13.12 0.96
C VAL A 110 -11.64 -14.54 0.69
N ALA A 111 -11.64 -15.42 1.70
CA ALA A 111 -12.14 -16.79 1.58
C ALA A 111 -13.69 -16.83 1.48
N GLU A 112 -14.40 -16.00 2.24
CA GLU A 112 -15.87 -15.93 2.21
C GLU A 112 -16.41 -15.46 0.84
N LYS A 113 -15.69 -14.55 0.16
CA LYS A 113 -16.07 -14.10 -1.20
C LYS A 113 -15.89 -15.17 -2.29
N LYS A 114 -15.13 -16.24 -2.05
CA LYS A 114 -14.91 -17.34 -3.03
C LYS A 114 -15.89 -18.50 -2.89
N SER A 115 -16.69 -18.55 -1.82
CA SER A 115 -17.67 -19.62 -1.59
C SER A 115 -19.11 -19.21 -1.95
N SER A 116 -19.32 -18.04 -2.55
CA SER A 116 -20.64 -17.55 -2.96
C SER A 116 -20.77 -17.26 -4.47
N ASP A 117 -19.77 -17.64 -5.27
CA ASP A 117 -19.80 -17.66 -6.74
C ASP A 117 -19.70 -19.10 -7.27
#